data_AF-A0AAX6ILY7-F1
#
_entry.id   AF-A0AAX6ILY7-F1
#
_cell.length_a   1.000
_cell.length_b   1.000
_cell.length_c   1.000
_cell.angle_alpha   90.00
_cell.angle_beta   90.00
_cell.angle_gamma   90.00
#
_symmetry.space_group_name_H-M   'P 1'
#
loop_
_entity.id
_entity.type
_entity.pdbx_description
1 polymer ?
#
loop_
_entity_poly.entity_id
_entity_poly.type
_entity_poly.pdbx_seq_one_letter_code
_entity_poly.pdbx_strand_id
1 'polypeptide(L)'
;MRCVFGDPKKAPPPLEKLSSETLVSVLWKGDGSLVEELLQSMAPHMEPNLLSDLKSKIRAHNPSGSRELRKSLLWLRDELRDLPCNSKCRHDAAADVIHMYAFTKCFFKVREYKSFTSPRLYISPLDLGPKYVDKMGSDFQEYCKTYGKNYCLGQLIYWHSQTNADPDCRLARARRGCLSLPDVSSFYGKSLNQVHERVYDSRTLRFMLSRMEQQPQRPWPTDGVWVFKNSPRFFGSPMLDAVLNRSTLDKEMMQWLKCRPTLYQSM
;
A
#
# COMPACT_ATOMS: atom_id res chain seq x y z
N MET A 1 14.70 -6.24 20.72
CA MET A 1 15.73 -7.08 20.07
C MET A 1 16.33 -8.11 21.02
N ARG A 2 17.07 -7.74 22.08
CA ARG A 2 17.61 -8.71 23.06
C ARG A 2 16.52 -9.59 23.70
N CYS A 3 15.41 -9.01 24.12
CA CYS A 3 14.29 -9.77 24.71
C CYS A 3 13.58 -10.73 23.74
N VAL A 4 13.73 -10.53 22.42
CA VAL A 4 13.02 -11.33 21.41
C VAL A 4 13.95 -12.36 20.74
N PHE A 5 15.22 -12.02 20.54
CA PHE A 5 16.19 -12.84 19.79
C PHE A 5 17.42 -13.26 20.61
N GLY A 6 17.54 -12.84 21.87
CA GLY A 6 18.73 -13.03 22.71
C GLY A 6 19.89 -12.17 22.22
N ASP A 7 20.54 -12.60 21.14
CA ASP A 7 21.59 -11.88 20.43
C ASP A 7 20.99 -10.99 19.31
N PRO A 8 21.05 -9.65 19.43
CA PRO A 8 20.55 -8.75 18.40
C PRO A 8 21.18 -8.94 17.02
N LYS A 9 22.42 -9.45 16.94
CA LYS A 9 23.10 -9.69 15.65
C LYS A 9 22.48 -10.86 14.88
N LYS A 10 21.75 -11.74 15.57
CA LYS A 10 21.01 -12.86 14.96
C LYS A 10 19.60 -12.49 14.53
N ALA A 11 19.16 -11.25 14.79
CA ALA A 11 17.82 -10.84 14.40
C ALA A 11 17.73 -10.71 12.86
N PRO A 12 16.77 -11.39 12.21
CA PRO A 12 16.62 -11.31 10.76
C PRO A 12 16.15 -9.91 10.34
N PRO A 13 16.42 -9.43 9.12
CA PRO A 13 15.92 -8.14 8.66
C PRO A 13 14.38 -8.01 8.81
N PRO A 14 13.86 -6.83 9.20
CA PRO A 14 12.42 -6.61 9.38
C PRO A 14 11.65 -6.55 8.06
N LEU A 15 12.35 -6.46 6.92
CA LEU A 15 11.77 -6.50 5.59
C LEU A 15 12.24 -7.76 4.87
N GLU A 16 11.30 -8.45 4.22
CA GLU A 16 11.57 -9.63 3.42
C GLU A 16 11.13 -9.38 1.98
N LYS A 17 12.05 -9.54 1.03
CA LYS A 17 11.74 -9.46 -0.39
C LYS A 17 10.89 -10.68 -0.77
N LEU A 18 9.81 -10.47 -1.50
CA LEU A 18 8.96 -11.55 -1.98
C LEU A 18 9.68 -12.36 -3.08
N SER A 19 9.50 -13.68 -3.04
CA SER A 19 9.93 -14.57 -4.12
C SER A 19 9.01 -14.44 -5.34
N SER A 20 9.44 -14.94 -6.50
CA SER A 20 8.63 -14.92 -7.73
C SER A 20 7.31 -15.66 -7.56
N GLU A 21 7.31 -16.79 -6.86
CA GLU A 21 6.14 -17.64 -6.60
C GLU A 21 5.16 -16.92 -5.66
N THR A 22 5.70 -16.32 -4.60
CA THR A 22 4.90 -15.52 -3.66
C THR A 22 4.29 -14.32 -4.37
N LEU A 23 5.03 -13.70 -5.29
CA LEU A 23 4.57 -12.55 -6.06
C LEU A 23 3.37 -12.89 -6.94
N VAL A 24 3.44 -14.02 -7.66
CA VAL A 24 2.31 -14.53 -8.46
C VAL A 24 1.10 -14.80 -7.58
N SER A 25 1.30 -15.37 -6.39
CA SER A 25 0.21 -15.60 -5.44
C SER A 25 -0.44 -14.29 -4.98
N VAL A 26 0.34 -13.31 -4.50
CA VAL A 26 -0.25 -12.07 -3.94
C VAL A 26 -0.82 -11.12 -5.00
N LEU A 27 -0.35 -11.18 -6.25
CA LEU A 27 -0.86 -10.32 -7.32
C LEU A 27 -1.95 -10.98 -8.17
N TRP A 28 -1.94 -12.31 -8.39
CA TRP A 28 -2.83 -12.95 -9.38
C TRP A 28 -3.74 -14.06 -8.84
N LYS A 29 -3.26 -14.97 -8.00
CA LYS A 29 -3.95 -16.27 -7.74
C LYS A 29 -4.36 -16.56 -6.30
N GLY A 30 -3.75 -15.93 -5.31
CA GLY A 30 -3.97 -16.24 -3.89
C GLY A 30 -5.17 -15.51 -3.30
N ASP A 31 -5.63 -15.99 -2.15
CA ASP A 31 -6.70 -15.35 -1.38
C ASP A 31 -6.31 -13.91 -1.04
N GLY A 32 -7.21 -12.97 -1.31
CA GLY A 32 -7.03 -11.52 -1.23
C GLY A 32 -6.03 -10.95 -2.25
N SER A 33 -5.68 -11.70 -3.30
CA SER A 33 -4.75 -11.19 -4.30
C SER A 33 -5.28 -9.91 -4.94
N LEU A 34 -4.38 -9.12 -5.55
CA LEU A 34 -4.76 -7.88 -6.23
C LEU A 34 -5.88 -8.12 -7.27
N VAL A 35 -5.78 -9.19 -8.06
CA VAL A 35 -6.79 -9.57 -9.06
C VAL A 35 -8.11 -10.01 -8.41
N GLU A 36 -8.06 -10.74 -7.30
CA GLU A 36 -9.29 -11.12 -6.60
C GLU A 36 -10.00 -9.90 -6.02
N GLU A 37 -9.27 -9.00 -5.36
CA GLU A 37 -9.82 -7.77 -4.78
C GLU A 37 -10.40 -6.85 -5.86
N LEU A 38 -9.76 -6.79 -7.02
CA LEU A 38 -10.27 -6.11 -8.20
C LEU A 38 -11.61 -6.71 -8.64
N LEU A 39 -11.68 -8.04 -8.82
CA LEU A 39 -12.90 -8.73 -9.23
C LEU A 39 -14.04 -8.57 -8.21
N GLN A 40 -13.73 -8.63 -6.91
CA GLN A 40 -14.69 -8.39 -5.84
C GLN A 40 -15.21 -6.94 -5.85
N SER A 41 -14.32 -5.97 -6.10
CA SER A 41 -14.70 -4.56 -6.20
C SER A 41 -15.54 -4.25 -7.44
N MET A 42 -15.27 -4.95 -8.56
CA MET A 42 -16.01 -4.81 -9.82
C MET A 42 -17.37 -5.48 -9.80
N ALA A 43 -17.55 -6.56 -9.03
CA ALA A 43 -18.74 -7.41 -9.08
C ALA A 43 -20.09 -6.67 -8.90
N PRO A 44 -20.23 -5.67 -8.00
CA PRO A 44 -21.49 -4.93 -7.86
C PRO A 44 -21.81 -3.98 -9.01
N HIS A 45 -20.84 -3.72 -9.90
CA HIS A 45 -20.91 -2.69 -10.95
C HIS A 45 -20.90 -3.28 -12.36
N MET A 46 -20.91 -4.61 -12.49
CA MET A 46 -20.79 -5.31 -13.77
C MET A 46 -21.89 -6.34 -13.95
N GLU A 47 -22.32 -6.50 -15.21
CA GLU A 47 -23.22 -7.58 -15.60
C GLU A 47 -22.61 -8.96 -15.28
N PRO A 48 -23.37 -9.91 -14.70
CA PRO A 48 -22.84 -11.21 -14.28
C PRO A 48 -22.14 -11.99 -15.40
N ASN A 49 -22.66 -11.92 -16.63
CA ASN A 49 -22.07 -12.60 -17.79
C ASN A 49 -20.71 -11.99 -18.15
N LEU A 50 -20.62 -10.66 -18.23
CA LEU A 50 -19.36 -9.96 -18.54
C LEU A 50 -18.30 -10.21 -17.47
N LEU A 51 -18.71 -10.26 -16.19
CA LEU A 51 -17.82 -10.62 -15.08
C LEU A 51 -17.36 -12.08 -15.15
N SER A 52 -18.24 -13.00 -15.52
CA SER A 52 -17.89 -14.42 -15.72
C SER A 52 -16.91 -14.59 -16.87
N ASP A 53 -17.13 -13.90 -17.99
CA ASP A 53 -16.24 -13.90 -19.13
C ASP A 53 -14.86 -13.36 -18.75
N LEU A 54 -14.78 -12.23 -18.06
CA LEU A 54 -13.52 -11.68 -17.55
C LEU A 54 -12.80 -12.67 -16.62
N LYS A 55 -13.51 -13.31 -15.69
CA LYS A 55 -12.95 -14.35 -14.82
C LYS A 55 -12.37 -15.51 -15.62
N SER A 56 -13.05 -15.95 -16.68
CA SER A 56 -12.56 -17.02 -17.54
C SER A 56 -11.29 -16.61 -18.30
N LYS A 57 -11.26 -15.40 -18.86
CA LYS A 57 -10.07 -14.85 -19.52
C LYS A 57 -8.88 -14.68 -18.56
N ILE A 58 -9.11 -14.22 -17.33
CA ILE A 58 -8.07 -14.11 -16.29
C ILE A 58 -7.47 -15.47 -15.97
N ARG A 59 -8.30 -16.52 -15.88
CA ARG A 59 -7.81 -17.89 -15.67
C ARG A 59 -6.96 -18.39 -16.84
N ALA A 60 -7.32 -18.03 -18.07
CA ALA A 60 -6.54 -18.35 -19.26
C ALA A 60 -5.17 -17.65 -19.29
N HIS A 61 -5.05 -16.47 -18.69
CA HIS A 61 -3.81 -15.68 -18.60
C HIS A 61 -3.00 -15.93 -17.33
N ASN A 62 -3.16 -17.10 -16.72
CA ASN A 62 -2.51 -17.49 -15.48
C ASN A 62 -0.97 -17.52 -15.63
N PRO A 63 -0.22 -16.66 -14.92
CA PRO A 63 1.23 -16.64 -15.03
C PRO A 63 1.87 -17.82 -14.28
N SER A 64 2.96 -18.35 -14.84
CA SER A 64 3.83 -19.38 -14.23
C SER A 64 5.00 -18.77 -13.45
N GLY A 65 5.37 -17.52 -13.74
CA GLY A 65 6.49 -16.82 -13.12
C GLY A 65 6.36 -15.30 -13.21
N SER A 66 7.39 -14.59 -12.75
CA SER A 66 7.39 -13.12 -12.66
C SER A 66 7.39 -12.42 -14.02
N ARG A 67 8.04 -13.01 -15.04
CA ARG A 67 8.07 -12.45 -16.40
C ARG A 67 6.70 -12.54 -17.06
N GLU A 68 6.05 -13.69 -16.92
CA GLU A 68 4.69 -13.95 -17.39
C GLU A 68 3.69 -13.09 -16.63
N LEU A 69 3.88 -12.90 -15.32
CA LEU A 69 3.04 -12.04 -14.49
C LEU A 69 2.98 -10.61 -15.01
N ARG A 70 4.13 -10.02 -15.41
CA ARG A 70 4.13 -8.69 -16.05
C ARG A 70 3.27 -8.69 -17.31
N LYS A 71 3.38 -9.70 -18.18
CA LYS A 71 2.56 -9.79 -19.40
C LYS A 71 1.07 -9.92 -19.07
N SER A 72 0.72 -10.76 -18.10
CA SER A 72 -0.67 -10.96 -17.65
C SER A 72 -1.26 -9.68 -17.05
N LEU A 73 -0.49 -8.91 -16.27
CA LEU A 73 -0.93 -7.63 -15.73
C LEU A 73 -1.11 -6.57 -16.83
N LEU A 74 -0.23 -6.53 -17.83
CA LEU A 74 -0.38 -5.61 -18.98
C LEU A 74 -1.60 -5.98 -19.84
N TRP A 75 -1.85 -7.26 -20.05
CA TRP A 75 -3.07 -7.73 -20.70
C TRP A 75 -4.32 -7.34 -19.89
N LEU A 76 -4.32 -7.56 -18.57
CA LEU A 76 -5.43 -7.18 -17.70
C LEU A 76 -5.68 -5.67 -17.72
N ARG A 77 -4.62 -4.85 -17.73
CA ARG A 77 -4.72 -3.40 -17.90
C ARG A 77 -5.48 -3.06 -19.18
N ASP A 78 -5.15 -3.69 -20.29
CA ASP A 78 -5.78 -3.41 -21.58
C ASP A 78 -7.26 -3.84 -21.59
N GLU A 79 -7.58 -5.03 -21.08
CA GLU A 79 -8.98 -5.48 -20.93
C GLU A 79 -9.79 -4.54 -20.03
N LEU A 80 -9.23 -4.05 -18.92
CA LEU A 80 -9.92 -3.10 -18.05
C LEU A 80 -10.22 -1.78 -18.75
N ARG A 81 -9.36 -1.34 -19.68
CA ARG A 81 -9.59 -0.10 -20.44
C ARG A 81 -10.69 -0.23 -21.48
N ASP A 82 -10.93 -1.43 -21.97
CA ASP A 82 -12.00 -1.69 -22.94
C ASP A 82 -13.38 -1.81 -22.26
N LEU A 83 -13.42 -1.87 -20.92
CA LEU A 83 -14.66 -1.91 -20.15
C LEU A 83 -15.29 -0.51 -20.00
N PRO A 84 -16.64 -0.42 -20.03
CA PRO A 84 -17.35 0.84 -19.89
C PRO A 84 -17.17 1.44 -18.50
N CYS A 85 -16.81 2.71 -18.43
CA CYS A 85 -16.61 3.44 -17.17
C CYS A 85 -17.80 4.34 -16.83
N ASN A 86 -18.07 4.53 -15.53
CA ASN A 86 -19.03 5.51 -15.03
C ASN A 86 -18.51 6.15 -13.72
N SER A 87 -19.25 7.10 -13.14
CA SER A 87 -18.81 7.83 -11.93
C SER A 87 -18.54 6.95 -10.70
N LYS A 88 -19.11 5.74 -10.65
CA LYS A 88 -19.00 4.77 -9.55
C LYS A 88 -18.09 3.58 -9.90
N CYS A 89 -17.72 3.44 -11.17
CA CYS A 89 -16.96 2.31 -11.68
C CYS A 89 -15.89 2.83 -12.65
N ARG A 90 -14.67 3.02 -12.12
CA ARG A 90 -13.54 3.62 -12.87
C ARG A 90 -12.52 2.54 -13.24
N HIS A 91 -12.86 1.67 -14.21
CA HIS A 91 -11.94 0.63 -14.70
C HIS A 91 -10.66 1.22 -15.32
N ASP A 92 -10.75 2.40 -15.93
CA ASP A 92 -9.63 3.17 -16.46
C ASP A 92 -8.62 3.57 -15.37
N ALA A 93 -9.09 3.92 -14.17
CA ALA A 93 -8.26 4.25 -13.03
C ALA A 93 -7.59 3.00 -12.43
N ALA A 94 -8.37 1.91 -12.32
CA ALA A 94 -7.84 0.60 -11.90
C ALA A 94 -6.75 0.11 -12.86
N ALA A 95 -6.95 0.27 -14.17
CA ALA A 95 -5.96 -0.07 -15.19
C ALA A 95 -4.65 0.71 -15.01
N ASP A 96 -4.70 1.99 -14.66
CA ASP A 96 -3.48 2.78 -14.41
C ASP A 96 -2.68 2.24 -13.20
N VAL A 97 -3.37 1.83 -12.14
CA VAL A 97 -2.71 1.20 -10.97
C VAL A 97 -2.16 -0.18 -11.32
N ILE A 98 -2.90 -0.99 -12.08
CA ILE A 98 -2.42 -2.29 -12.58
C ILE A 98 -1.17 -2.12 -13.46
N HIS A 99 -1.13 -1.09 -14.30
CA HIS A 99 0.05 -0.73 -15.08
C HIS A 99 1.25 -0.42 -14.18
N MET A 100 1.06 0.35 -13.10
CA MET A 100 2.14 0.59 -12.12
C MET A 100 2.62 -0.70 -11.44
N TYR A 101 1.71 -1.62 -11.09
CA TYR A 101 2.09 -2.93 -10.56
C TYR A 101 2.90 -3.76 -11.57
N ALA A 102 2.52 -3.72 -12.86
CA ALA A 102 3.22 -4.45 -13.92
C ALA A 102 4.69 -3.99 -14.11
N PHE A 103 4.99 -2.74 -13.77
CA PHE A 103 6.33 -2.16 -13.83
C PHE A 103 7.08 -2.14 -12.49
N THR A 104 6.43 -2.62 -11.42
CA THR A 104 7.10 -2.77 -10.12
C THR A 104 7.92 -4.05 -10.11
N LYS A 105 9.22 -3.93 -9.82
CA LYS A 105 10.23 -5.00 -9.85
C LYS A 105 10.43 -5.64 -8.48
N CYS A 106 10.41 -4.85 -7.41
CA CYS A 106 10.66 -5.34 -6.06
C CYS A 106 9.43 -5.14 -5.15
N PHE A 107 9.00 -6.25 -4.55
CA PHE A 107 7.96 -6.27 -3.53
C PHE A 107 8.53 -6.81 -2.23
N PHE A 108 8.07 -6.24 -1.13
CA PHE A 108 8.50 -6.58 0.20
C PHE A 108 7.28 -6.81 1.10
N LYS A 109 7.40 -7.72 2.05
CA LYS A 109 6.51 -7.82 3.20
C LYS A 109 7.26 -7.44 4.46
N VAL A 110 6.52 -6.93 5.45
CA VAL A 110 7.08 -6.73 6.78
C VAL A 110 7.15 -8.09 7.47
N ARG A 111 8.32 -8.47 7.96
CA ARG A 111 8.48 -9.65 8.80
C ARG A 111 7.84 -9.37 10.15
N GLU A 112 6.81 -10.14 10.48
CA GLU A 112 6.14 -10.00 11.75
C GLU A 112 7.05 -10.44 12.90
N TYR A 113 7.59 -9.48 13.63
CA TYR A 113 8.25 -9.77 14.90
C TYR A 113 7.19 -10.03 15.97
N LYS A 114 7.54 -10.79 17.01
CA LYS A 114 6.66 -10.96 18.17
C LYS A 114 6.48 -9.62 18.87
N SER A 115 5.24 -9.26 19.18
CA SER A 115 4.95 -8.17 20.11
C SER A 115 5.59 -8.46 21.46
N PHE A 116 6.02 -7.42 22.16
CA PHE A 116 6.68 -7.57 23.45
C PHE A 116 6.26 -6.44 24.38
N THR A 117 6.04 -6.77 25.65
CA THR A 117 5.75 -5.81 26.71
C THR A 117 7.03 -5.52 27.48
N SER A 118 7.35 -4.23 27.65
CA SER A 118 8.51 -3.83 28.45
C SER A 118 8.48 -4.44 29.85
N PRO A 119 9.64 -4.59 30.50
CA PRO A 119 9.68 -4.76 31.95
C PRO A 119 8.86 -3.66 32.65
N ARG A 120 8.35 -3.99 33.84
CA ARG A 120 7.63 -3.03 34.69
C ARG A 120 8.57 -1.89 35.07
N LEU A 121 8.10 -0.67 34.88
CA LEU A 121 8.76 0.54 35.33
C LEU A 121 7.89 1.18 36.41
N TYR A 122 8.50 1.59 37.51
CA TYR A 122 7.82 2.35 38.55
C TYR A 122 8.16 3.81 38.33
N ILE A 123 7.16 4.61 37.96
CA ILE A 123 7.32 6.03 37.65
C ILE A 123 6.85 6.82 38.86
N SER A 124 7.74 7.61 39.45
CA SER A 124 7.43 8.58 40.49
C SER A 124 6.79 9.82 39.87
N PRO A 125 5.88 10.51 40.58
CA PRO A 125 5.38 11.82 40.16
C PRO A 125 6.50 12.84 39.87
N LEU A 126 7.65 12.71 40.55
CA LEU A 126 8.83 13.55 40.32
C LEU A 126 9.50 13.28 38.96
N ASP A 127 9.41 12.07 38.42
CA ASP A 127 10.00 11.69 37.13
C ASP A 127 9.29 12.36 35.94
N LEU A 128 8.02 12.70 36.11
CA LEU A 128 7.19 13.38 35.10
C LEU A 128 7.22 14.90 35.22
N GLY A 129 7.84 15.41 36.29
CA GLY A 129 8.00 16.82 36.60
C GLY A 129 6.85 17.44 37.40
N PRO A 130 7.02 18.71 37.85
CA PRO A 130 6.17 19.33 38.89
C PRO A 130 4.69 19.40 38.54
N LYS A 131 4.34 19.39 37.24
CA LYS A 131 2.95 19.49 36.74
C LYS A 131 2.11 18.24 36.99
N TYR A 132 2.74 17.12 37.38
CA TYR A 132 2.08 15.83 37.54
C TYR A 132 2.02 15.36 38.99
N VAL A 133 2.68 16.07 39.91
CA VAL A 133 2.71 15.76 41.36
C VAL A 133 1.30 15.75 41.93
N ASP A 134 0.49 16.75 41.60
CA ASP A 134 -0.90 16.86 42.11
C ASP A 134 -1.88 15.90 41.40
N LYS A 135 -1.49 15.28 40.27
CA LYS A 135 -2.37 14.44 39.44
C LYS A 135 -2.19 12.94 39.66
N MET A 136 -1.01 12.50 40.10
CA MET A 136 -0.69 11.07 40.28
C MET A 136 -0.65 10.62 41.75
N GLY A 137 -0.82 11.52 42.72
CA GLY A 137 -0.67 11.20 44.15
C GLY A 137 0.80 11.00 44.54
N SER A 138 1.06 10.56 45.77
CA SER A 138 2.42 10.39 46.32
C SER A 138 3.10 9.07 45.92
N ASP A 139 2.34 8.13 45.38
CA ASP A 139 2.78 6.75 45.16
C ASP A 139 3.37 6.53 43.78
N PHE A 140 4.26 5.53 43.67
CA PHE A 140 4.81 5.09 42.40
C PHE A 140 3.73 4.43 41.53
N GLN A 141 3.61 4.88 40.29
CA GLN A 141 2.72 4.24 39.33
C GLN A 141 3.47 3.17 38.52
N GLU A 142 2.91 1.96 38.49
CA GLU A 142 3.41 0.90 37.62
C GLU A 142 3.04 1.20 36.16
N TYR A 143 4.06 1.24 35.31
CA TYR A 143 3.93 1.47 33.88
C TYR A 143 4.58 0.33 33.08
N CYS A 144 3.85 -0.16 32.10
CA CYS A 144 4.35 -1.10 31.09
C CYS A 144 3.94 -0.58 29.71
N LYS A 145 4.84 -0.71 28.72
CA LYS A 145 4.53 -0.39 27.32
C LYS A 145 4.58 -1.66 26.47
N THR A 146 3.47 -1.93 25.79
CA THR A 146 3.40 -2.97 24.77
C THR A 146 3.85 -2.42 23.43
N TYR A 147 4.85 -3.05 22.83
CA TYR A 147 5.35 -2.73 21.51
C TYR A 147 4.76 -3.69 20.47
N GLY A 148 4.19 -3.10 19.41
CA GLY A 148 3.58 -3.86 18.31
C GLY A 148 4.60 -4.58 17.43
N LYS A 149 4.10 -5.48 16.58
CA LYS A 149 4.90 -6.30 15.66
C LYS A 149 5.79 -5.47 14.70
N ASN A 150 5.37 -4.24 14.36
CA ASN A 150 6.07 -3.36 13.42
C ASN A 150 7.00 -2.36 14.10
N TYR A 151 7.03 -2.33 15.44
CA TYR A 151 7.76 -1.32 16.19
C TYR A 151 9.24 -1.21 15.81
N CYS A 152 9.92 -2.35 15.59
CA CYS A 152 11.33 -2.33 15.20
C CYS A 152 11.55 -1.66 13.83
N LEU A 153 10.67 -1.91 12.86
CA LEU A 153 10.74 -1.25 11.55
C LEU A 153 10.42 0.25 11.67
N GLY A 154 9.38 0.59 12.44
CA GLY A 154 9.01 1.97 12.71
C GLY A 154 10.16 2.75 13.35
N GLN A 155 10.84 2.17 14.34
CA GLN A 155 12.01 2.79 14.98
C GLN A 155 13.19 2.94 14.03
N LEU A 156 13.47 1.97 13.16
CA LEU A 156 14.55 2.10 12.17
C LEU A 156 14.28 3.22 11.16
N ILE A 157 13.03 3.42 10.76
CA ILE A 157 12.66 4.47 9.80
C ILE A 157 12.63 5.84 10.47
N TYR A 158 12.14 5.93 11.71
CA TYR A 158 12.00 7.16 12.48
C TYR A 158 13.05 7.32 13.57
N TRP A 159 14.24 6.72 13.39
CA TRP A 159 15.31 6.73 14.41
C TRP A 159 15.71 8.15 14.84
N HIS A 160 15.58 9.12 13.93
CA HIS A 160 15.87 10.53 14.17
C HIS A 160 14.75 11.29 14.91
N SER A 161 13.52 10.74 14.98
CA SER A 161 12.34 11.42 15.51
C SER A 161 11.98 10.91 16.91
N GLN A 162 12.64 11.44 17.92
CA GLN A 162 12.49 11.02 19.33
C GLN A 162 11.15 11.40 19.97
N THR A 163 10.38 12.34 19.38
CA THR A 163 9.05 12.74 19.88
C THR A 163 7.92 11.80 19.44
N ASN A 164 8.24 10.75 18.70
CA ASN A 164 7.23 9.89 18.09
C ASN A 164 6.87 8.71 19.01
N ALA A 165 5.81 8.89 19.81
CA ALA A 165 5.32 7.87 20.74
C ALA A 165 4.76 6.61 20.04
N ASP A 166 4.32 6.76 18.77
CA ASP A 166 3.74 5.70 17.93
C ASP A 166 4.33 5.74 16.50
N PRO A 167 5.48 5.10 16.28
CA PRO A 167 6.13 5.05 14.97
C PRO A 167 5.36 4.25 13.92
N ASP A 168 4.48 3.34 14.32
CA ASP A 168 3.76 2.44 13.41
C ASP A 168 2.70 3.21 12.64
N CYS A 169 1.91 4.05 13.33
CA CYS A 169 0.90 4.91 12.70
C CYS A 169 1.50 5.92 11.72
N ARG A 170 2.67 6.50 12.03
CA ARG A 170 3.36 7.42 11.11
C ARG A 170 3.87 6.68 9.88
N LEU A 171 4.43 5.48 10.06
CA LEU A 171 4.95 4.67 8.97
C LEU A 171 3.87 4.34 7.94
N ALA A 172 2.68 3.95 8.41
CA ALA A 172 1.55 3.66 7.53
C ALA A 172 1.18 4.86 6.64
N ARG A 173 1.22 6.09 7.17
CA ARG A 173 0.94 7.31 6.38
C ARG A 173 2.06 7.65 5.42
N ALA A 174 3.32 7.53 5.87
CA ALA A 174 4.48 7.88 5.06
C ALA A 174 4.68 6.94 3.86
N ARG A 175 4.11 5.75 3.88
CA ARG A 175 4.19 4.75 2.79
C ARG A 175 3.28 5.02 1.59
N ARG A 176 2.24 5.84 1.76
CA ARG A 176 1.15 5.98 0.78
C ARG A 176 1.66 6.50 -0.55
N GLY A 177 1.36 5.80 -1.64
CA GLY A 177 1.79 6.12 -2.99
C GLY A 177 3.26 5.79 -3.24
N CYS A 178 4.18 6.33 -2.45
CA CYS A 178 5.61 6.17 -2.66
C CYS A 178 6.15 4.75 -2.40
N LEU A 179 5.58 4.01 -1.44
CA LEU A 179 5.97 2.63 -1.12
C LEU A 179 4.83 1.64 -1.36
N SER A 180 3.60 2.06 -1.11
CA SER A 180 2.39 1.26 -1.31
C SER A 180 1.49 1.97 -2.31
N LEU A 181 1.18 1.32 -3.42
CA LEU A 181 0.23 1.84 -4.40
C LEU A 181 -1.20 1.89 -3.81
N PRO A 182 -2.09 2.73 -4.38
CA PRO A 182 -3.49 2.76 -3.99
C PRO A 182 -4.16 1.38 -4.10
N ASP A 183 -5.16 1.18 -3.26
CA ASP A 183 -6.03 0.00 -3.33
C ASP A 183 -6.92 0.09 -4.58
N VAL A 184 -7.10 -1.01 -5.31
CA VAL A 184 -7.95 -1.03 -6.51
C VAL A 184 -9.42 -0.75 -6.19
N SER A 185 -9.87 -1.03 -4.96
CA SER A 185 -11.21 -0.67 -4.49
C SER A 185 -11.45 0.84 -4.40
N SER A 186 -10.40 1.66 -4.47
CA SER A 186 -10.51 3.13 -4.50
C SER A 186 -11.40 3.64 -5.65
N PHE A 187 -11.53 2.84 -6.71
CA PHE A 187 -12.15 3.21 -7.97
C PHE A 187 -13.56 2.65 -8.17
N TYR A 188 -14.09 1.98 -7.13
CA TYR A 188 -15.39 1.33 -7.16
C TYR A 188 -16.22 1.78 -5.95
N GLY A 189 -17.40 2.34 -6.22
CA GLY A 189 -18.30 2.83 -5.17
C GLY A 189 -18.76 1.70 -4.25
N LYS A 190 -18.70 1.92 -2.93
CA LYS A 190 -19.08 0.90 -1.92
C LYS A 190 -20.59 0.68 -1.80
N SER A 191 -21.41 1.61 -2.27
CA SER A 191 -22.86 1.46 -2.36
C SER A 191 -23.39 2.12 -3.63
N LEU A 192 -24.52 1.63 -4.14
CA LEU A 192 -25.20 2.20 -5.30
C LEU A 192 -25.62 3.68 -5.07
N ASN A 193 -25.67 4.16 -3.83
CA ASN A 193 -26.16 5.49 -3.47
C ASN A 193 -25.05 6.49 -3.08
N GLN A 194 -23.81 6.05 -2.90
CA GLN A 194 -22.70 6.97 -2.64
C GLN A 194 -22.13 7.51 -3.94
N VAL A 195 -22.15 8.84 -4.07
CA VAL A 195 -21.39 9.56 -5.10
C VAL A 195 -19.96 9.72 -4.58
N HIS A 196 -18.96 9.37 -5.39
CA HIS A 196 -17.57 9.71 -5.06
C HIS A 196 -17.44 11.23 -5.09
N GLU A 197 -17.22 11.86 -3.93
CA GLU A 197 -17.02 13.31 -3.82
C GLU A 197 -15.83 13.81 -4.66
N ARG A 198 -14.87 12.92 -4.97
CA ARG A 198 -13.74 13.21 -5.84
C ARG A 198 -13.55 12.10 -6.85
N VAL A 199 -13.70 12.47 -8.11
CA VAL A 199 -13.62 11.57 -9.26
C VAL A 199 -12.18 11.51 -9.75
N TYR A 200 -11.69 10.30 -10.03
CA TYR A 200 -10.43 10.12 -10.73
C TYR A 200 -10.51 10.69 -12.15
N ASP A 201 -9.83 11.82 -12.37
CA ASP A 201 -9.87 12.60 -13.60
C ASP A 201 -8.46 12.93 -14.13
N SER A 202 -8.41 13.67 -15.25
CA SER A 202 -7.14 14.08 -15.86
C SER A 202 -6.31 15.03 -14.97
N ARG A 203 -6.94 15.78 -14.06
CA ARG A 203 -6.21 16.62 -13.09
C ARG A 203 -5.55 15.76 -12.03
N THR A 204 -6.27 14.78 -11.50
CA THR A 204 -5.79 13.80 -10.51
C THR A 204 -4.62 12.99 -11.06
N LEU A 205 -4.74 12.50 -12.30
CA LEU A 205 -3.63 11.81 -13.00
C LEU A 205 -2.41 12.73 -13.16
N ARG A 206 -2.57 13.97 -13.65
CA ARG A 206 -1.43 14.90 -13.81
C ARG A 206 -0.74 15.20 -12.48
N PHE A 207 -1.51 15.40 -11.41
CA PHE A 207 -0.97 15.59 -10.08
C PHE A 207 -0.19 14.36 -9.62
N MET A 208 -0.74 13.17 -9.80
CA MET A 208 -0.07 11.89 -9.49
C MET A 208 1.26 11.76 -10.23
N LEU A 209 1.26 11.94 -11.56
CA LEU A 209 2.47 11.85 -12.38
C LEU A 209 3.51 12.88 -11.97
N SER A 210 3.11 14.13 -11.71
CA SER A 210 4.00 15.18 -11.21
C SER A 210 4.64 14.78 -9.88
N ARG A 211 3.87 14.20 -8.95
CA ARG A 211 4.40 13.70 -7.67
C ARG A 211 5.40 12.57 -7.88
N MET A 212 5.10 11.61 -8.75
CA MET A 212 5.99 10.50 -9.05
C MET A 212 7.34 11.00 -9.60
N GLU A 213 7.33 11.97 -10.52
CA GLU A 213 8.54 12.48 -11.15
C GLU A 213 9.36 13.40 -10.25
N GLN A 214 8.69 14.35 -9.58
CA GLN A 214 9.37 15.42 -8.86
C GLN A 214 9.64 15.09 -7.39
N GLN A 215 8.79 14.26 -6.78
CA GLN A 215 8.80 13.98 -5.34
C GLN A 215 8.46 12.51 -5.04
N PRO A 216 9.18 11.52 -5.63
CA PRO A 216 8.87 10.09 -5.52
C PRO A 216 8.85 9.56 -4.08
N GLN A 217 9.55 10.24 -3.17
CA GLN A 217 9.64 9.91 -1.75
C GLN A 217 8.46 10.42 -0.91
N ARG A 218 7.70 11.40 -1.41
CA ARG A 218 6.63 12.02 -0.61
C ARG A 218 5.38 11.14 -0.62
N PRO A 219 4.71 10.98 0.54
CA PRO A 219 3.45 10.28 0.59
C PRO A 219 2.39 11.03 -0.24
N TRP A 220 1.53 10.27 -0.90
CA TRP A 220 0.38 10.83 -1.62
C TRP A 220 -0.67 11.31 -0.62
N PRO A 221 -1.41 12.38 -0.95
CA PRO A 221 -2.47 12.87 -0.08
C PRO A 221 -3.58 11.82 0.05
N THR A 222 -4.23 11.78 1.22
CA THR A 222 -5.52 11.13 1.38
C THR A 222 -6.60 12.13 1.02
N ASP A 223 -6.94 12.18 -0.26
CA ASP A 223 -7.82 13.19 -0.84
C ASP A 223 -9.07 12.56 -1.45
N GLY A 224 -9.59 11.47 -0.89
CA GLY A 224 -10.88 10.85 -1.27
C GLY A 224 -10.84 10.01 -2.56
N VAL A 225 -9.92 10.30 -3.49
CA VAL A 225 -9.70 9.48 -4.69
C VAL A 225 -8.86 8.24 -4.36
N TRP A 226 -7.86 8.40 -3.49
CA TRP A 226 -6.92 7.33 -3.16
C TRP A 226 -7.22 6.73 -1.80
N VAL A 227 -7.63 5.45 -1.79
CA VAL A 227 -7.70 4.64 -0.59
C VAL A 227 -6.44 3.80 -0.51
N PHE A 228 -5.85 3.72 0.69
CA PHE A 228 -4.69 2.89 0.96
C PHE A 228 -5.01 1.95 2.11
N LYS A 229 -4.57 0.70 2.01
CA LYS A 229 -4.66 -0.25 3.13
C LYS A 229 -3.80 0.25 4.28
N ASN A 230 -4.34 0.22 5.49
CA ASN A 230 -3.58 0.58 6.69
C ASN A 230 -2.49 -0.45 7.02
N SER A 231 -2.78 -1.74 6.76
CA SER A 231 -1.87 -2.86 7.01
C SER A 231 -1.76 -3.75 5.77
N PRO A 232 -1.09 -3.29 4.70
CA PRO A 232 -0.99 -4.09 3.49
C PRO A 232 -0.08 -5.31 3.70
N ARG A 233 -0.44 -6.45 3.12
CA ARG A 233 0.33 -7.71 3.22
C ARG A 233 1.71 -7.62 2.57
N PHE A 234 1.83 -6.75 1.57
CA PHE A 234 3.06 -6.43 0.89
C PHE A 234 3.04 -4.97 0.46
N PHE A 235 4.20 -4.43 0.11
CA PHE A 235 4.34 -3.12 -0.48
C PHE A 235 5.43 -3.17 -1.55
N GLY A 236 5.32 -2.28 -2.51
CA GLY A 236 6.15 -2.20 -3.69
C GLY A 236 5.59 -1.11 -4.58
N SER A 237 6.47 -0.36 -5.23
CA SER A 237 6.08 0.68 -6.16
C SER A 237 7.22 0.94 -7.16
N PRO A 238 6.92 1.52 -8.32
CA PRO A 238 7.95 1.98 -9.26
C PRO A 238 8.88 3.04 -8.64
N MET A 239 8.38 3.86 -7.72
CA MET A 239 9.17 4.87 -7.01
C MET A 239 10.18 4.23 -6.06
N LEU A 240 9.80 3.16 -5.36
CA LEU A 240 10.71 2.38 -4.53
C LEU A 240 11.80 1.74 -5.40
N ASP A 241 11.42 1.14 -6.54
CA ASP A 241 12.37 0.54 -7.46
C ASP A 241 13.37 1.55 -8.01
N ALA A 242 12.91 2.76 -8.37
CA ALA A 242 13.79 3.83 -8.82
C ALA A 242 14.85 4.17 -7.75
N VAL A 243 14.45 4.28 -6.48
CA VAL A 243 15.38 4.53 -5.37
C VAL A 243 16.34 3.36 -5.15
N LEU A 244 15.84 2.12 -5.10
CA LEU A 244 16.66 0.92 -4.88
C LEU A 244 17.70 0.72 -5.99
N ASN A 245 17.32 1.00 -7.24
CA ASN A 245 18.19 0.85 -8.40
C ASN A 245 19.02 2.12 -8.71
N ARG A 246 18.87 3.18 -7.90
CA ARG A 246 19.49 4.51 -8.14
C ARG A 246 19.22 5.02 -9.57
N SER A 247 18.02 4.79 -10.06
CA SER A 247 17.58 5.14 -11.41
C SER A 247 16.41 6.11 -11.39
N THR A 248 16.07 6.66 -12.56
CA THR A 248 14.79 7.33 -12.74
C THR A 248 13.65 6.31 -12.80
N LEU A 249 12.41 6.81 -12.76
CA LEU A 249 11.23 6.00 -13.08
C LEU A 249 11.34 5.42 -14.50
N ASP A 250 10.69 4.28 -14.69
CA ASP A 250 10.65 3.59 -15.98
C ASP A 250 9.97 4.47 -17.04
N LYS A 251 10.69 4.71 -18.15
CA LYS A 251 10.24 5.63 -19.21
C LYS A 251 9.02 5.10 -19.95
N GLU A 252 8.97 3.79 -20.21
CA GLU A 252 7.85 3.14 -20.89
C GLU A 252 6.59 3.25 -20.04
N MET A 253 6.73 3.00 -18.73
CA MET A 253 5.63 3.14 -17.79
C MET A 253 5.06 4.57 -17.80
N MET A 254 5.94 5.56 -17.65
CA MET A 254 5.56 6.98 -17.57
C MET A 254 4.98 7.49 -18.88
N GLN A 255 5.56 7.10 -20.01
CA GLN A 255 5.07 7.49 -21.34
C GLN A 255 3.67 6.95 -21.59
N TRP A 256 3.40 5.69 -21.25
CA TRP A 256 2.06 5.12 -21.39
C TRP A 256 1.03 5.87 -20.53
N LEU A 257 1.34 6.14 -19.26
CA LEU A 257 0.41 6.88 -18.38
C LEU A 257 0.14 8.31 -18.86
N LYS A 258 1.13 8.96 -19.49
CA LYS A 258 0.99 10.31 -20.06
C LYS A 258 0.18 10.35 -21.36
N CYS A 259 0.32 9.32 -22.19
CA CYS A 259 -0.22 9.30 -23.55
C CYS A 259 -1.50 8.48 -23.70
N ARG A 260 -1.90 7.71 -22.68
CA ARG A 260 -3.15 6.93 -22.74
C ARG A 260 -4.36 7.85 -23.01
N PRO A 261 -5.40 7.36 -23.72
CA PRO A 261 -6.64 8.11 -23.89
C PRO A 261 -7.42 8.28 -22.57
N THR A 262 -8.06 9.44 -22.39
CA THR A 262 -9.02 9.65 -21.29
C THR A 262 -10.36 9.01 -21.67
N LEU A 263 -10.80 8.00 -20.92
CA LEU A 263 -12.04 7.26 -21.22
C LEU A 263 -13.28 7.83 -20.53
N TYR A 264 -13.09 8.58 -19.46
CA TYR A 264 -14.17 9.21 -18.71
C TYR A 264 -13.73 10.59 -18.23
N GLN A 265 -14.64 11.55 -18.38
CA GLN A 265 -14.50 12.89 -17.86
C GLN A 265 -15.78 13.16 -17.05
N SER A 266 -15.66 13.54 -15.78
CA SER A 266 -16.82 14.07 -15.07
C SER A 266 -17.20 15.38 -15.75
N MET A 267 -18.44 15.48 -16.22
CA MET A 267 -19.03 16.76 -16.60
C MET A 267 -19.12 17.68 -15.37
#